data_AF-A0A959LPN2-F1
#
_entry.id   AF-A0A959LPN2-F1
#
_cell.length_a   1.000
_cell.length_b   1.000
_cell.length_c   1.000
_cell.angle_alpha   90.00
_cell.angle_beta   90.00
_cell.angle_gamma   90.00
#
_symmetry.space_group_name_H-M   'P 1'
#
loop_
_entity.id
_entity.type
_entity.pdbx_description
1 polymer ?
#
loop_
_entity_poly.entity_id
_entity_poly.type
_entity_poly.pdbx_seq_one_letter_code
_entity_poly.pdbx_strand_id
1 'polypeptide(L)'
;MNIHDIRETDKLGLEMFNLNKENKFDNAIDKLVVDLQKQINDLDRGFRGINELMEDDPIRYSELVEEAERYEISIDHQQYETILDMQYYQEELQSIVEMKIINAFKTVEIDIKILVGAAFQNSNQKRLYKWESILSFFKSKNIDVTNFKSYDCVNQIRQVNNAIKHSGDYEKSLTSIIEFSSDKKPLSDRLLDFYDRVKKMPEVFIDELSTAIYNELYEFNDEKIDDIAQSFVLRMNKGDAEKLTSKILSFYN
;
A
#
# COMPACT_ATOMS: atom_id res chain seq x y z
N MET A 1 -17.10 -31.17 14.76
CA MET A 1 -17.43 -29.74 14.90
C MET A 1 -18.79 -29.54 14.23
N ASN A 2 -19.79 -29.04 14.95
CA ASN A 2 -21.11 -28.79 14.38
C ASN A 2 -21.01 -27.60 13.40
N ILE A 3 -21.92 -27.50 12.41
CA ILE A 3 -22.03 -26.37 11.48
C ILE A 3 -22.10 -25.03 12.23
N HIS A 4 -22.77 -25.00 13.39
CA HIS A 4 -22.81 -23.80 14.23
C HIS A 4 -21.43 -23.39 14.74
N ASP A 5 -20.64 -24.35 15.25
CA ASP A 5 -19.27 -24.09 15.73
C ASP A 5 -18.35 -23.60 14.59
N ILE A 6 -18.49 -24.18 13.39
CA ILE A 6 -17.73 -23.75 12.20
C ILE A 6 -18.10 -22.31 11.86
N ARG A 7 -19.40 -22.00 11.81
CA ARG A 7 -19.89 -20.65 11.53
C ARG A 7 -19.37 -19.61 12.52
N GLU A 8 -19.45 -19.89 13.83
CA GLU A 8 -18.96 -18.96 14.86
C GLU A 8 -17.43 -18.81 14.80
N THR A 9 -16.70 -19.88 14.51
CA THR A 9 -15.23 -19.82 14.32
C THR A 9 -14.86 -18.96 13.12
N ASP A 10 -15.51 -19.15 11.97
CA ASP A 10 -15.24 -18.38 10.76
C ASP A 10 -15.59 -16.89 10.95
N LYS A 11 -16.72 -16.62 11.63
CA LYS A 11 -17.13 -15.27 12.04
C LYS A 11 -16.07 -14.59 12.89
N LEU A 12 -15.66 -15.22 13.99
CA LEU A 12 -14.61 -14.69 14.87
C LEU A 12 -13.30 -14.48 14.11
N GLY A 13 -12.97 -15.37 13.17
CA GLY A 13 -11.79 -15.24 12.32
C GLY A 13 -11.78 -13.96 11.49
N LEU A 14 -12.93 -13.56 10.92
CA LEU A 14 -13.05 -12.30 10.17
C LEU A 14 -12.99 -11.07 11.07
N GLU A 15 -13.70 -11.10 12.20
CA GLU A 15 -13.72 -9.99 13.18
C GLU A 15 -12.32 -9.72 13.74
N MET A 16 -11.54 -10.78 13.95
CA MET A 16 -10.19 -10.69 14.53
C MET A 16 -9.09 -10.55 13.46
N PHE A 17 -9.42 -10.56 12.17
CA PHE A 17 -8.45 -10.73 11.08
C PHE A 17 -7.32 -9.69 11.07
N ASN A 18 -7.65 -8.44 11.39
CA ASN A 18 -6.69 -7.34 11.39
C ASN A 18 -6.14 -7.00 12.77
N LEU A 19 -6.56 -7.70 13.82
CA LEU A 19 -5.99 -7.47 15.15
C LEU A 19 -4.52 -7.90 15.17
N ASN A 20 -3.65 -6.94 15.53
CA ASN A 20 -2.20 -7.10 15.67
C ASN A 20 -1.40 -7.23 14.36
N LYS A 21 -1.94 -6.76 13.23
CA LYS A 21 -1.13 -6.61 12.01
C LYS A 21 -0.28 -5.34 12.06
N GLU A 22 0.88 -5.46 12.70
CA GLU A 22 1.86 -4.38 12.70
C GLU A 22 2.74 -4.44 11.44
N ASN A 23 2.99 -3.29 10.79
CA ASN A 23 3.92 -3.21 9.67
C ASN A 23 5.37 -3.29 10.17
N LYS A 24 5.85 -4.52 10.36
CA LYS A 24 7.22 -4.81 10.84
C LYS A 24 8.31 -4.30 9.89
N PHE A 25 8.01 -4.17 8.60
CA PHE A 25 8.96 -3.70 7.61
C PHE A 25 9.29 -2.21 7.82
N ASP A 26 8.25 -1.39 7.97
CA ASP A 26 8.42 0.05 8.22
C ASP A 26 9.20 0.31 9.50
N ASN A 27 8.80 -0.35 10.60
CA ASN A 27 9.48 -0.22 11.89
C ASN A 27 10.99 -0.54 11.81
N ALA A 28 11.38 -1.49 10.95
CA ALA A 28 12.78 -1.88 10.78
C ALA A 28 13.60 -0.86 9.95
N ILE A 29 12.94 -0.08 9.10
CA ILE A 29 13.57 0.74 8.05
C ILE A 29 13.44 2.24 8.31
N ASP A 30 12.47 2.68 9.12
CA ASP A 30 12.23 4.09 9.39
C ASP A 30 13.45 4.82 9.93
N LYS A 31 14.25 4.15 10.78
CA LYS A 31 15.51 4.71 11.26
C LYS A 31 16.50 4.97 10.12
N LEU A 32 16.63 4.02 9.19
CA LEU A 32 17.53 4.14 8.04
C LEU A 32 17.10 5.28 7.12
N VAL A 33 15.79 5.44 6.89
CA VAL A 33 15.24 6.58 6.13
C VAL A 33 15.62 7.91 6.78
N VAL A 34 15.43 8.04 8.09
CA VAL A 34 15.78 9.25 8.84
C VAL A 34 17.29 9.53 8.79
N ASP A 35 18.12 8.50 8.95
CA ASP A 35 19.57 8.63 8.93
C ASP A 35 20.07 9.07 7.53
N LEU A 36 19.54 8.51 6.44
CA LEU A 36 19.88 8.90 5.07
C LEU A 36 19.44 10.32 4.75
N GLN A 37 18.20 10.70 5.11
CA GLN A 37 17.74 12.08 4.94
C GLN A 37 18.63 13.07 5.69
N LYS A 38 19.08 12.70 6.90
CA LYS A 38 20.02 13.53 7.66
C LYS A 38 21.35 13.68 6.93
N GLN A 39 21.94 12.59 6.43
CA GLN A 39 23.20 12.62 5.67
C GLN A 39 23.09 13.50 4.42
N ILE A 40 22.02 13.34 3.64
CA ILE A 40 21.75 14.18 2.46
C ILE A 40 21.67 15.66 2.84
N ASN A 41 20.92 15.99 3.90
CA ASN A 41 20.75 17.37 4.35
C ASN A 41 22.03 18.00 4.90
N ASP A 42 22.86 17.22 5.60
CA ASP A 42 24.14 17.69 6.13
C ASP A 42 25.14 17.97 4.99
N LEU A 43 25.20 17.11 3.96
CA LEU A 43 26.00 17.32 2.76
C LEU A 43 25.50 18.52 1.93
N ASP A 44 24.18 18.63 1.69
CA ASP A 44 23.59 19.75 0.94
C ASP A 44 23.87 21.09 1.63
N ARG A 45 23.78 21.14 2.97
CA ARG A 45 24.11 22.35 3.74
C ARG A 45 25.60 22.72 3.59
N GLY A 46 26.49 21.74 3.66
CA GLY A 46 27.93 21.95 3.46
C GLY A 46 28.24 22.48 2.07
N PHE A 47 27.66 21.84 1.04
CA PHE A 47 27.83 22.23 -0.35
C PHE A 47 27.33 23.65 -0.63
N ARG A 48 26.11 23.98 -0.17
CA ARG A 48 25.55 25.33 -0.32
C ARG A 48 26.37 26.38 0.41
N GLY A 49 26.83 26.10 1.63
CA GLY A 49 27.63 27.06 2.39
C GLY A 49 28.94 27.44 1.68
N ILE A 50 29.57 26.50 0.96
CA ILE A 50 30.77 26.80 0.15
C ILE A 50 30.40 27.64 -1.07
N ASN A 51 29.30 27.32 -1.76
CA ASN A 51 28.86 28.09 -2.93
C ASN A 51 28.42 29.50 -2.56
N GLU A 52 27.69 29.67 -1.46
CA GLU A 52 27.31 30.96 -0.91
C GLU A 52 28.57 31.78 -0.54
N LEU A 53 29.57 31.16 0.10
CA LEU A 53 30.84 31.85 0.39
C LEU A 53 31.57 32.29 -0.89
N MET A 54 31.56 31.46 -1.93
CA MET A 54 32.16 31.78 -3.22
C MET A 54 31.47 32.97 -3.91
N GLU A 55 30.15 33.08 -3.79
CA GLU A 55 29.36 34.17 -4.39
C GLU A 55 29.41 35.45 -3.54
N ASP A 56 29.24 35.34 -2.22
CA ASP A 56 29.05 36.47 -1.32
C ASP A 56 30.36 37.08 -0.80
N ASP A 57 31.42 36.27 -0.62
CA ASP A 57 32.74 36.72 -0.18
C ASP A 57 33.89 36.02 -0.93
N PRO A 58 34.16 36.42 -2.19
CA PRO A 58 35.17 35.79 -3.03
C PRO A 58 36.60 35.89 -2.47
N ILE A 59 36.89 36.94 -1.68
CA ILE A 59 38.20 37.12 -1.06
C ILE A 59 38.39 36.05 0.01
N ARG A 60 37.40 35.88 0.90
CA ARG A 60 37.45 34.86 1.94
C ARG A 60 37.47 33.46 1.35
N TYR A 61 36.73 33.21 0.26
CA TYR A 61 36.80 31.97 -0.47
C TYR A 61 38.22 31.69 -0.99
N SER A 62 38.87 32.68 -1.63
CA SER A 62 40.24 32.56 -2.13
C SER A 62 41.25 32.26 -1.01
N GLU A 63 41.12 32.90 0.16
CA GLU A 63 41.97 32.59 1.33
C GLU A 63 41.82 31.13 1.77
N LEU A 64 40.59 30.61 1.74
CA LEU A 64 40.27 29.24 2.14
C LEU A 64 40.83 28.23 1.14
N VAL A 65 40.79 28.54 -0.16
CA VAL A 65 41.46 27.76 -1.22
C VAL A 65 42.97 27.70 -0.96
N GLU A 66 43.63 28.85 -0.77
CA GLU A 66 45.07 28.90 -0.51
C GLU A 66 45.46 28.19 0.80
N GLU A 67 44.61 28.21 1.82
CA GLU A 67 44.81 27.46 3.06
C GLU A 67 44.67 25.95 2.84
N ALA A 68 43.64 25.50 2.11
CA ALA A 68 43.43 24.09 1.79
C ALA A 68 44.59 23.53 0.94
N GLU A 69 45.07 24.26 -0.05
CA GLU A 69 46.19 23.86 -0.91
C GLU A 69 47.49 23.67 -0.11
N ARG A 70 47.71 24.45 0.96
CA ARG A 70 48.86 24.26 1.87
C ARG A 70 48.84 22.91 2.58
N TYR A 71 47.68 22.29 2.72
CA TYR A 71 47.51 20.94 3.26
C TYR A 71 47.31 19.89 2.16
N GLU A 72 47.58 20.23 0.90
CA GLU A 72 47.37 19.37 -0.28
C GLU A 72 45.90 18.94 -0.47
N ILE A 73 44.96 19.78 -0.01
CA ILE A 73 43.52 19.57 -0.14
C ILE A 73 42.99 20.42 -1.30
N SER A 74 42.24 19.80 -2.22
CA SER A 74 41.52 20.51 -3.29
C SER A 74 40.05 20.67 -2.93
N ILE A 75 39.59 21.91 -2.82
CA ILE A 75 38.17 22.23 -2.54
C ILE A 75 37.27 21.74 -3.67
N ASP A 76 37.68 21.94 -4.93
CA ASP A 76 36.92 21.45 -6.10
C ASP A 76 36.76 19.92 -6.05
N HIS A 77 37.82 19.19 -5.64
CA HIS A 77 37.74 17.75 -5.47
C HIS A 77 36.78 17.36 -4.34
N GLN A 78 36.83 18.04 -3.20
CA GLN A 78 35.90 17.80 -2.08
C GLN A 78 34.44 18.10 -2.44
N GLN A 79 34.19 19.16 -3.22
CA GLN A 79 32.85 19.47 -3.72
C GLN A 79 32.36 18.39 -4.67
N TYR A 80 33.22 17.90 -5.57
CA TYR A 80 32.89 16.79 -6.45
C TYR A 80 32.57 15.50 -5.68
N GLU A 81 33.37 15.13 -4.68
CA GLU A 81 33.10 14.00 -3.79
C GLU A 81 31.76 14.18 -3.05
N THR A 82 31.49 15.37 -2.52
CA THR A 82 30.22 15.69 -1.85
C THR A 82 29.01 15.47 -2.76
N ILE A 83 29.10 15.89 -4.03
CA ILE A 83 28.02 15.67 -5.01
C ILE A 83 27.81 14.17 -5.26
N LEU A 84 28.89 13.41 -5.41
CA LEU A 84 28.81 11.95 -5.59
C LEU A 84 28.17 11.26 -4.39
N ASP A 85 28.55 11.63 -3.17
CA ASP A 85 27.97 11.09 -1.95
C ASP A 85 26.49 11.45 -1.81
N MET A 86 26.12 12.70 -2.11
CA MET A 86 24.71 13.13 -2.14
C MET A 86 23.90 12.30 -3.13
N GLN A 87 24.42 12.09 -4.34
CA GLN A 87 23.75 11.27 -5.35
C GLN A 87 23.60 9.81 -4.87
N TYR A 88 24.66 9.25 -4.29
CA TYR A 88 24.63 7.89 -3.75
C TYR A 88 23.53 7.74 -2.67
N TYR A 89 23.49 8.63 -1.69
CA TYR A 89 22.48 8.57 -0.63
C TYR A 89 21.06 8.82 -1.14
N GLN A 90 20.88 9.65 -2.18
CA GLN A 90 19.58 9.85 -2.81
C GLN A 90 19.07 8.58 -3.50
N GLU A 91 19.93 7.87 -4.25
CA GLU A 91 19.61 6.60 -4.90
C GLU A 91 19.29 5.50 -3.86
N GLU A 92 20.05 5.46 -2.76
CA GLU A 92 19.79 4.54 -1.65
C GLU A 92 18.44 4.82 -0.98
N LEU A 93 18.16 6.09 -0.66
CA LEU A 93 16.89 6.52 -0.09
C LEU A 93 15.73 6.18 -1.02
N GLN A 94 15.86 6.47 -2.32
CA GLN A 94 14.85 6.12 -3.31
C GLN A 94 14.56 4.62 -3.28
N SER A 95 15.60 3.79 -3.37
CA SER A 95 15.47 2.32 -3.38
C SER A 95 14.73 1.80 -2.15
N ILE A 96 15.03 2.37 -0.97
CA ILE A 96 14.39 2.01 0.29
C ILE A 96 12.90 2.37 0.27
N VAL A 97 12.55 3.57 -0.17
CA VAL A 97 11.15 4.02 -0.21
C VAL A 97 10.35 3.23 -1.26
N GLU A 98 10.93 2.92 -2.41
CA GLU A 98 10.34 2.03 -3.41
C GLU A 98 9.99 0.66 -2.80
N MET A 99 10.90 0.11 -1.99
CA MET A 99 10.65 -1.16 -1.28
C MET A 99 9.53 -1.06 -0.25
N LYS A 100 9.36 0.07 0.44
CA LYS A 100 8.21 0.32 1.34
C LYS A 100 6.89 0.28 0.58
N ILE A 101 6.83 0.89 -0.60
CA ILE A 101 5.64 0.90 -1.46
C ILE A 101 5.34 -0.51 -2.00
N ILE A 102 6.35 -1.23 -2.48
CA ILE A 102 6.21 -2.61 -2.96
C ILE A 102 5.67 -3.51 -1.83
N ASN A 103 6.26 -3.40 -0.63
CA ASN A 103 5.84 -4.18 0.52
C ASN A 103 4.40 -3.86 0.93
N ALA A 104 4.01 -2.59 0.97
CA ALA A 104 2.64 -2.19 1.27
C ALA A 104 1.62 -2.82 0.32
N PHE A 105 1.86 -2.76 -1.00
CA PHE A 105 0.96 -3.41 -1.96
C PHE A 105 0.97 -4.93 -1.80
N LYS A 106 2.15 -5.52 -1.53
CA LYS A 106 2.28 -6.96 -1.36
C LYS A 106 1.45 -7.49 -0.19
N THR A 107 1.42 -6.76 0.91
CA THR A 107 0.59 -7.07 2.08
C THR A 107 -0.89 -7.08 1.73
N VAL A 108 -1.37 -6.07 0.98
CA VAL A 108 -2.77 -6.05 0.48
C VAL A 108 -3.09 -7.30 -0.33
N GLU A 109 -2.22 -7.69 -1.26
CA GLU A 109 -2.44 -8.89 -2.08
C GLU A 109 -2.53 -10.17 -1.23
N ILE A 110 -1.66 -10.30 -0.23
CA ILE A 110 -1.62 -11.46 0.66
C ILE A 110 -2.91 -11.50 1.49
N ASP A 111 -3.30 -10.38 2.07
CA ASP A 111 -4.46 -10.29 2.94
C ASP A 111 -5.77 -10.57 2.19
N ILE A 112 -5.92 -10.04 0.97
CA ILE A 112 -7.06 -10.37 0.11
C ILE A 112 -7.12 -11.88 -0.14
N LYS A 113 -5.99 -12.52 -0.43
CA LYS A 113 -5.96 -13.97 -0.69
C LYS A 113 -6.35 -14.79 0.53
N ILE A 114 -5.88 -14.39 1.72
CA ILE A 114 -6.23 -15.06 2.97
C ILE A 114 -7.74 -14.89 3.23
N LEU A 115 -8.26 -13.67 3.14
CA LEU A 115 -9.69 -13.39 3.33
C LEU A 115 -10.56 -14.19 2.37
N VAL A 116 -10.22 -14.19 1.07
CA VAL A 116 -11.00 -14.96 0.07
C VAL A 116 -10.93 -16.46 0.33
N GLY A 117 -9.76 -16.96 0.76
CA GLY A 117 -9.58 -18.36 1.10
C GLY A 117 -10.37 -18.81 2.33
N ALA A 118 -10.47 -17.95 3.34
CA ALA A 118 -11.25 -18.20 4.53
C ALA A 118 -12.76 -18.10 4.27
N ALA A 119 -13.19 -17.05 3.56
CA ALA A 119 -14.59 -16.70 3.42
C ALA A 119 -15.33 -17.47 2.32
N PHE A 120 -14.66 -17.80 1.22
CA PHE A 120 -15.31 -18.36 0.02
C PHE A 120 -14.71 -19.71 -0.35
N GLN A 121 -15.35 -20.78 0.15
CA GLN A 121 -15.03 -22.16 -0.19
C GLN A 121 -15.09 -22.36 -1.72
N ASN A 122 -14.14 -23.13 -2.27
CA ASN A 122 -13.99 -23.40 -3.71
C ASN A 122 -13.70 -22.17 -4.59
N SER A 123 -13.24 -21.05 -4.01
CA SER A 123 -12.74 -19.92 -4.80
C SER A 123 -11.50 -20.34 -5.60
N ASN A 124 -11.49 -20.06 -6.91
CA ASN A 124 -10.32 -20.32 -7.76
C ASN A 124 -9.27 -19.23 -7.52
N GLN A 125 -8.57 -19.32 -6.40
CA GLN A 125 -7.55 -18.35 -5.98
C GLN A 125 -6.47 -18.11 -7.04
N LYS A 126 -6.21 -19.09 -7.92
CA LYS A 126 -5.27 -18.95 -9.04
C LYS A 126 -5.67 -17.85 -10.03
N ARG A 127 -6.90 -17.34 -9.99
CA ARG A 127 -7.37 -16.22 -10.84
C ARG A 127 -7.23 -14.85 -10.17
N LEU A 128 -6.97 -14.81 -8.86
CA LEU A 128 -6.87 -13.58 -8.05
C LEU A 128 -5.47 -12.93 -8.10
N TYR A 129 -4.73 -13.12 -9.18
CA TYR A 129 -3.42 -12.48 -9.39
C TYR A 129 -3.52 -11.17 -10.17
N LYS A 130 -4.67 -10.91 -10.83
CA LYS A 130 -4.95 -9.65 -11.52
C LYS A 130 -5.92 -8.83 -10.69
N TRP A 131 -5.67 -7.53 -10.58
CA TRP A 131 -6.53 -6.61 -9.82
C TRP A 131 -7.97 -6.62 -10.34
N GLU A 132 -8.15 -6.60 -11.66
CA GLU A 132 -9.47 -6.62 -12.30
C GLU A 132 -10.23 -7.93 -12.01
N SER A 133 -9.50 -9.05 -11.88
CA SER A 133 -10.09 -10.32 -11.44
C SER A 133 -10.56 -10.25 -9.99
N ILE A 134 -9.83 -9.55 -9.12
CA ILE A 134 -10.21 -9.34 -7.72
C ILE A 134 -11.49 -8.49 -7.65
N LEU A 135 -11.54 -7.37 -8.38
CA LEU A 135 -12.74 -6.52 -8.44
C LEU A 135 -13.95 -7.31 -8.95
N SER A 136 -13.78 -8.04 -10.04
CA SER A 136 -14.85 -8.86 -10.63
C SER A 136 -15.31 -9.97 -9.69
N PHE A 137 -14.39 -10.57 -8.95
CA PHE A 137 -14.69 -11.60 -7.96
C PHE A 137 -15.58 -11.03 -6.85
N PHE A 138 -15.19 -9.93 -6.20
CA PHE A 138 -15.99 -9.35 -5.12
C PHE A 138 -17.33 -8.81 -5.60
N LYS A 139 -17.38 -8.21 -6.80
CA LYS A 139 -18.64 -7.78 -7.42
C LYS A 139 -19.60 -8.97 -7.64
N SER A 140 -19.09 -10.14 -8.01
CA SER A 140 -19.91 -11.36 -8.13
C SER A 140 -20.44 -11.90 -6.79
N LYS A 141 -19.88 -11.41 -5.68
CA LYS A 141 -20.31 -11.65 -4.30
C LYS A 141 -21.09 -10.47 -3.71
N ASN A 142 -21.58 -9.57 -4.56
CA ASN A 142 -22.31 -8.38 -4.15
C ASN A 142 -21.50 -7.41 -3.25
N ILE A 143 -20.17 -7.47 -3.33
CA ILE A 143 -19.26 -6.58 -2.60
C ILE A 143 -18.59 -5.65 -3.62
N ASP A 144 -18.92 -4.36 -3.58
CA ASP A 144 -18.30 -3.36 -4.43
C ASP A 144 -17.16 -2.63 -3.71
N VAL A 145 -15.96 -3.20 -3.81
CA VAL A 145 -14.74 -2.63 -3.19
C VAL A 145 -14.34 -1.27 -3.76
N THR A 146 -14.90 -0.86 -4.90
CA THR A 146 -14.59 0.46 -5.49
C THR A 146 -15.27 1.60 -4.76
N ASN A 147 -16.29 1.31 -3.95
CA ASN A 147 -16.97 2.28 -3.11
C ASN A 147 -16.33 2.45 -1.72
N PHE A 148 -15.26 1.71 -1.43
CA PHE A 148 -14.54 1.84 -0.17
C PHE A 148 -13.81 3.18 -0.10
N LYS A 149 -13.78 3.80 1.08
CA LYS A 149 -13.14 5.11 1.24
C LYS A 149 -11.63 5.03 1.00
N SER A 150 -11.04 3.87 1.30
CA SER A 150 -9.61 3.60 1.11
C SER A 150 -9.24 3.17 -0.32
N TYR A 151 -10.22 2.89 -1.19
CA TYR A 151 -9.99 2.27 -2.50
C TYR A 151 -9.01 3.07 -3.36
N ASP A 152 -9.23 4.39 -3.48
CA ASP A 152 -8.40 5.24 -4.33
C ASP A 152 -6.94 5.22 -3.90
N CYS A 153 -6.67 5.25 -2.59
CA CYS A 153 -5.31 5.20 -2.06
C CYS A 153 -4.64 3.85 -2.34
N VAL A 154 -5.35 2.73 -2.15
CA VAL A 154 -4.82 1.40 -2.47
C VAL A 154 -4.59 1.23 -3.97
N ASN A 155 -5.48 1.77 -4.80
CA ASN A 155 -5.29 1.75 -6.24
C ASN A 155 -4.11 2.64 -6.68
N GLN A 156 -3.87 3.77 -6.02
CA GLN A 156 -2.65 4.57 -6.24
C GLN A 156 -1.39 3.80 -5.83
N ILE A 157 -1.38 3.12 -4.68
CA ILE A 157 -0.27 2.25 -4.26
C ILE A 157 0.02 1.19 -5.33
N ARG A 158 -1.03 0.56 -5.88
CA ARG A 158 -0.91 -0.40 -6.99
C ARG A 158 -0.26 0.23 -8.22
N GLN A 159 -0.71 1.43 -8.61
CA GLN A 159 -0.17 2.15 -9.78
C GLN A 159 1.32 2.46 -9.59
N VAL A 160 1.71 3.01 -8.42
CA VAL A 160 3.11 3.33 -8.12
C VAL A 160 3.95 2.06 -8.06
N ASN A 161 3.49 1.00 -7.37
CA ASN A 161 4.17 -0.30 -7.37
C ASN A 161 4.41 -0.86 -8.79
N ASN A 162 3.45 -0.69 -9.70
CA ASN A 162 3.61 -1.15 -11.08
C ASN A 162 4.62 -0.29 -11.85
N ALA A 163 4.64 1.02 -11.63
CA ALA A 163 5.61 1.92 -12.23
C ALA A 163 7.05 1.56 -11.78
N ILE A 164 7.25 1.33 -10.47
CA ILE A 164 8.52 0.87 -9.89
C ILE A 164 8.99 -0.43 -10.57
N LYS A 165 8.10 -1.42 -10.72
CA LYS A 165 8.44 -2.74 -11.27
C LYS A 165 8.80 -2.77 -12.75
N HIS A 166 8.21 -1.88 -13.56
CA HIS A 166 8.19 -2.06 -15.01
C HIS A 166 9.00 -1.05 -15.82
N SER A 167 9.37 0.11 -15.26
CA SER A 167 10.18 1.05 -16.03
C SER A 167 10.78 2.21 -15.25
N GLY A 168 10.38 2.45 -13.99
CA GLY A 168 10.71 3.71 -13.32
C GLY A 168 10.21 4.94 -14.10
N ASP A 169 9.27 4.77 -15.04
CA ASP A 169 8.72 5.86 -15.85
C ASP A 169 7.55 6.50 -15.08
N TYR A 170 7.93 7.16 -13.98
CA TYR A 170 7.03 7.81 -13.02
C TYR A 170 6.26 8.96 -13.68
N GLU A 171 6.90 9.66 -14.63
CA GLU A 171 6.42 10.94 -15.17
C GLU A 171 5.16 10.82 -16.03
N LYS A 172 5.00 9.73 -16.80
CA LYS A 172 3.79 9.57 -17.64
C LYS A 172 2.66 8.83 -16.93
N SER A 173 3.02 7.88 -16.09
CA SER A 173 2.07 6.93 -15.51
C SER A 173 1.41 7.43 -14.21
N LEU A 174 2.02 8.41 -13.53
CA LEU A 174 1.61 8.85 -12.20
C LEU A 174 1.16 10.32 -12.12
N THR A 175 0.98 11.01 -13.25
CA THR A 175 0.57 12.44 -13.27
C THR A 175 -0.74 12.74 -12.53
N SER A 176 -1.61 11.73 -12.36
CA SER A 176 -2.85 11.85 -11.59
C SER A 176 -2.64 11.82 -10.07
N ILE A 177 -1.43 11.49 -9.61
CA ILE A 177 -1.07 11.43 -8.19
C ILE A 177 -0.35 12.73 -7.82
N ILE A 178 -0.85 13.42 -6.79
CA ILE A 178 -0.46 14.80 -6.48
C ILE A 178 1.05 14.94 -6.25
N GLU A 179 1.69 13.98 -5.60
CA GLU A 179 3.14 14.02 -5.32
C GLU A 179 4.01 13.92 -6.57
N PHE A 180 3.49 13.37 -7.66
CA PHE A 180 4.20 13.19 -8.93
C PHE A 180 3.80 14.24 -9.99
N SER A 181 2.94 15.20 -9.63
CA SER A 181 2.48 16.24 -10.54
C SER A 181 3.46 17.42 -10.72
N SER A 182 4.52 17.48 -9.90
CA SER A 182 5.53 18.56 -9.94
C SER A 182 6.95 18.00 -9.91
N ASP A 183 7.84 18.61 -10.71
CA ASP A 183 9.27 18.22 -10.82
C ASP A 183 10.21 19.03 -9.91
N LYS A 184 9.69 19.67 -8.86
CA LYS A 184 10.52 20.54 -8.00
C LYS A 184 11.27 19.81 -6.89
N LYS A 185 11.00 18.52 -6.68
CA LYS A 185 11.62 17.72 -5.61
C LYS A 185 12.33 16.49 -6.19
N PRO A 186 13.42 16.03 -5.55
CA PRO A 186 13.98 14.71 -5.82
C PRO A 186 12.91 13.62 -5.82
N LEU A 187 13.09 12.59 -6.65
CA LEU A 187 12.15 11.49 -6.77
C LEU A 187 11.95 10.74 -5.44
N SER A 188 13.03 10.54 -4.68
CA SER A 188 13.01 9.96 -3.33
C SER A 188 12.05 10.69 -2.39
N ASP A 189 12.09 12.04 -2.37
CA ASP A 189 11.21 12.86 -1.54
C ASP A 189 9.75 12.76 -1.99
N ARG A 190 9.49 12.75 -3.31
CA ARG A 190 8.13 12.59 -3.84
C ARG A 190 7.53 11.23 -3.49
N LEU A 191 8.34 10.16 -3.59
CA LEU A 191 7.94 8.82 -3.18
C LEU A 191 7.66 8.74 -1.68
N LEU A 192 8.47 9.42 -0.86
CA LEU A 192 8.29 9.43 0.59
C LEU A 192 7.02 10.19 1.00
N ASP A 193 6.81 11.39 0.45
CA ASP A 193 5.58 12.17 0.63
C ASP A 193 4.35 11.35 0.25
N PHE A 194 4.42 10.64 -0.89
CA PHE A 194 3.35 9.76 -1.35
C PHE A 194 3.10 8.64 -0.33
N TYR A 195 4.17 7.95 0.08
CA TYR A 195 4.07 6.84 1.01
C TYR A 195 3.50 7.28 2.36
N ASP A 196 3.96 8.41 2.90
CA ASP A 196 3.49 8.92 4.18
C ASP A 196 2.00 9.26 4.18
N ARG A 197 1.46 9.73 3.05
CA ARG A 197 0.02 9.94 2.88
C ARG A 197 -0.76 8.63 2.90
N VAL A 198 -0.26 7.59 2.24
CA VAL A 198 -1.05 6.38 1.96
C VAL A 198 -0.75 5.18 2.87
N LYS A 199 0.32 5.20 3.67
CA LYS A 199 0.86 4.03 4.40
C LYS A 199 -0.12 3.31 5.33
N LYS A 200 -1.16 4.00 5.83
CA LYS A 200 -2.21 3.41 6.68
C LYS A 200 -3.41 2.86 5.90
N MET A 201 -3.57 3.26 4.64
CA MET A 201 -4.74 2.92 3.82
C MET A 201 -4.86 1.43 3.48
N PRO A 202 -3.76 0.66 3.30
CA PRO A 202 -3.83 -0.80 3.20
C PRO A 202 -4.62 -1.45 4.35
N GLU A 203 -4.34 -1.07 5.59
CA GLU A 203 -4.99 -1.63 6.78
C GLU A 203 -6.50 -1.31 6.76
N VAL A 204 -6.84 -0.04 6.54
CA VAL A 204 -8.23 0.44 6.43
C VAL A 204 -8.99 -0.30 5.33
N PHE A 205 -8.36 -0.53 4.18
CA PHE A 205 -8.97 -1.27 3.07
C PHE A 205 -9.28 -2.72 3.44
N ILE A 206 -8.35 -3.38 4.14
CA ILE A 206 -8.56 -4.76 4.57
C ILE A 206 -9.64 -4.84 5.67
N ASP A 207 -9.76 -3.83 6.55
CA ASP A 207 -10.86 -3.74 7.52
C ASP A 207 -12.22 -3.56 6.84
N GLU A 208 -12.32 -2.62 5.90
CA GLU A 208 -13.53 -2.41 5.10
C GLU A 208 -13.91 -3.69 4.34
N LEU A 209 -12.91 -4.39 3.77
CA LEU A 209 -13.12 -5.64 3.07
C LEU A 209 -13.59 -6.76 4.00
N SER A 210 -12.95 -6.94 5.16
CA SER A 210 -13.34 -7.97 6.13
C SER A 210 -14.77 -7.73 6.62
N THR A 211 -15.11 -6.48 6.91
CA THR A 211 -16.47 -6.08 7.32
C THR A 211 -17.50 -6.35 6.23
N ALA A 212 -17.19 -5.99 4.97
CA ALA A 212 -18.10 -6.24 3.86
C ALA A 212 -18.32 -7.75 3.61
N ILE A 213 -17.27 -8.56 3.73
CA ILE A 213 -17.36 -10.02 3.66
C ILE A 213 -18.21 -10.56 4.82
N TYR A 214 -17.98 -10.07 6.04
CA TYR A 214 -18.75 -10.47 7.22
C TYR A 214 -20.24 -10.20 7.03
N ASN A 215 -20.61 -8.98 6.63
CA ASN A 215 -22.00 -8.61 6.37
C ASN A 215 -22.61 -9.48 5.27
N GLU A 216 -21.85 -9.75 4.20
CA GLU A 216 -22.35 -10.57 3.11
C GLU A 216 -22.56 -12.05 3.51
N LEU A 217 -21.75 -12.60 4.42
CA LEU A 217 -21.85 -14.01 4.79
C LEU A 217 -22.76 -14.28 5.99
N TYR A 218 -22.89 -13.33 6.92
CA TYR A 218 -23.48 -13.60 8.23
C TYR A 218 -24.62 -12.67 8.62
N GLU A 219 -24.82 -11.54 7.93
CA GLU A 219 -25.96 -10.65 8.16
C GLU A 219 -27.07 -10.91 7.13
N PHE A 220 -28.24 -11.34 7.64
CA PHE A 220 -29.44 -11.63 6.86
C PHE A 220 -30.56 -10.70 7.36
N ASN A 221 -30.61 -9.48 6.83
CA ASN A 221 -31.74 -8.57 7.04
C ASN A 221 -32.94 -8.99 6.18
N ASP A 222 -34.10 -8.40 6.46
CA ASP A 222 -35.36 -8.74 5.77
C ASP A 222 -35.25 -8.57 4.25
N GLU A 223 -34.61 -7.48 3.79
CA GLU A 223 -34.40 -7.21 2.35
C GLU A 223 -33.59 -8.32 1.66
N LYS A 224 -32.48 -8.76 2.27
CA LYS A 224 -31.67 -9.85 1.72
C LYS A 224 -32.40 -11.19 1.75
N ILE A 225 -33.17 -11.44 2.81
CA ILE A 225 -34.01 -12.64 2.90
C ILE A 225 -35.06 -12.63 1.78
N ASP A 226 -35.69 -11.48 1.54
CA ASP A 226 -36.70 -11.29 0.49
C ASP A 226 -36.09 -11.48 -0.91
N ASP A 227 -34.91 -10.90 -1.18
CA ASP A 227 -34.18 -11.06 -2.44
C ASP A 227 -33.84 -12.54 -2.72
N ILE A 228 -33.33 -13.23 -1.70
CA ILE A 228 -33.04 -14.67 -1.77
C ILE A 228 -34.32 -15.44 -2.06
N ALA A 229 -35.40 -15.18 -1.31
CA ALA A 229 -36.69 -15.85 -1.46
C ALA A 229 -37.27 -15.63 -2.86
N GLN A 230 -37.26 -14.40 -3.36
CA GLN A 230 -37.73 -14.06 -4.70
C GLN A 230 -36.93 -14.79 -5.78
N SER A 231 -35.60 -14.89 -5.61
CA SER A 231 -34.75 -15.64 -6.54
C SER A 231 -35.10 -17.13 -6.61
N PHE A 232 -35.60 -17.72 -5.52
CA PHE A 232 -36.01 -19.13 -5.47
C PHE A 232 -37.44 -19.34 -5.95
N VAL A 233 -38.39 -18.49 -5.58
CA VAL A 233 -39.80 -18.60 -5.99
C VAL A 233 -39.97 -18.57 -7.51
N LEU A 234 -39.12 -17.82 -8.23
CA LEU A 234 -39.12 -17.82 -9.70
C LEU A 234 -38.73 -19.17 -10.33
N ARG A 235 -38.09 -20.06 -9.59
CA ARG A 235 -37.49 -21.32 -10.10
C ARG A 235 -37.97 -22.57 -9.37
N MET A 236 -38.71 -22.42 -8.28
CA MET A 236 -39.16 -23.51 -7.41
C MET A 236 -40.68 -23.54 -7.31
N ASN A 237 -41.25 -24.76 -7.34
CA ASN A 237 -42.64 -24.96 -6.96
C ASN A 237 -42.77 -25.06 -5.42
N LYS A 238 -44.01 -25.00 -4.93
CA LYS A 238 -44.31 -25.06 -3.50
C LYS A 238 -43.71 -26.29 -2.79
N GLY A 239 -43.83 -27.47 -3.39
CA GLY A 239 -43.36 -28.72 -2.78
C GLY A 239 -41.84 -28.77 -2.62
N ASP A 240 -41.09 -28.24 -3.59
CA ASP A 240 -39.62 -28.17 -3.47
C ASP A 240 -39.18 -27.11 -2.45
N ALA A 241 -39.93 -26.01 -2.31
CA ALA A 241 -39.68 -25.00 -1.29
C ALA A 241 -39.88 -25.54 0.13
N GLU A 242 -40.92 -26.34 0.36
CA GLU A 242 -41.17 -27.01 1.64
C GLU A 242 -40.04 -28.00 2.01
N LYS A 243 -39.53 -28.76 1.02
CA LYS A 243 -38.37 -29.65 1.21
C LYS A 243 -37.10 -28.87 1.57
N LEU A 244 -36.80 -27.79 0.85
CA LEU A 244 -35.63 -26.94 1.14
C LEU A 244 -35.70 -26.36 2.55
N THR A 245 -36.87 -25.83 2.92
CA THR A 245 -37.12 -25.26 4.26
C THR A 245 -36.87 -26.31 5.35
N SER A 246 -37.44 -27.50 5.18
CA SER A 246 -37.27 -28.61 6.13
C SER A 246 -35.80 -29.03 6.24
N LYS A 247 -35.08 -29.06 5.11
CA LYS A 247 -33.66 -29.43 5.08
C LYS A 247 -32.79 -28.39 5.79
N ILE A 248 -33.05 -27.09 5.59
CA ILE A 248 -32.33 -26.02 6.29
C ILE A 248 -32.56 -26.12 7.80
N LEU A 249 -33.82 -26.23 8.24
CA LEU A 249 -34.17 -26.35 9.66
C LEU A 249 -33.55 -27.59 10.33
N SER A 250 -33.34 -28.67 9.57
CA SER A 250 -32.68 -29.88 10.11
C SER A 250 -31.20 -29.68 10.49
N PHE A 251 -30.55 -28.59 10.06
CA PHE A 251 -29.18 -28.25 10.49
C PHE A 251 -29.13 -27.40 11.78
N TYR A 252 -30.28 -26.96 12.29
CA TYR A 252 -30.41 -26.15 13.51
C TYR A 252 -31.04 -26.92 14.69
N ASN A 253 -31.54 -28.14 14.45
CA ASN A 253 -32.10 -29.04 15.47
C ASN A 253 -31.13 -30.19 15.75
#